data_AF-A0A1V9Y7N3-F1
#
_entry.id   AF-A0A1V9Y7N3-F1
#
_cell.length_a   1.000
_cell.length_b   1.000
_cell.length_c   1.000
_cell.angle_alpha   90.00
_cell.angle_beta   90.00
_cell.angle_gamma   90.00
#
_symmetry.space_group_name_H-M   'P 1'
#
loop_
_entity.id
_entity.type
_entity.pdbx_description
1 polymer ?
#
loop_
_entity_poly.entity_id
_entity_poly.type
_entity_poly.pdbx_seq_one_letter_code
_entity_poly.pdbx_strand_id
1 'polypeptide(L)'
;SDEPNRHDENQCTSCVVLQRELDILRARHAALAERYKLLEQELVKSPKSLSLPSPIVKKTIDEGIPQKRPSAEAIDSACQSVFNQNNNSPQVIQAAVATPATRLFQYGVLFGYSAVDDFHDNAAFKRCKSVPEGKHARPALVKSPSSAPLWPFSKMKGAANLKSNDHKPKVMSVYPTPLPASSGDLTCLMELCFPRGEISYAHLHTIEPQSSSLLHKTVASFVLRLSGQYEVQYAMCVVTSADEGVLRCFCLVSMHPFFSLFFKVLHGIVALCNVQRSAAITKDLAIFDDVMNRLYATPVPTMGGWSCFRLEASYPLLTFHRPHTKDLVSQDRQFILEWTSALVFSKVSIDHLLVVLGLLSCEAKVIVLASDPTIVTSCVLALAALLSPLQWAGALLTLIPSRLDDLLDAPVPVLAGQVYVDELPPIIPSVVQLVVDRNQLLLHPSDMPHIHESKWPESDQLRLELHPSTEKLFGHTLTPQSIERDQVEACEHIFSAIQSHVEMLLNQAKENSSGFYTKFKSTQMYSVFDVPEEDNYNDESDHISDCDGESITYATS
;
A
#
# COMPACT_ATOMS: atom_id res chain seq x y z
N SER A 1 -3.76 -0.82 -64.03
CA SER A 1 -3.84 -1.89 -63.02
C SER A 1 -2.82 -1.57 -61.97
N ASP A 2 -3.18 -0.63 -61.09
CA ASP A 2 -2.34 -0.14 -60.00
C ASP A 2 -3.02 -0.55 -58.69
N GLU A 3 -2.43 -1.50 -57.98
CA GLU A 3 -2.71 -1.76 -56.57
C GLU A 3 -1.54 -1.23 -55.74
N PRO A 4 -1.78 -0.46 -54.66
CA PRO A 4 -0.74 -0.08 -53.74
C PRO A 4 -0.57 -1.16 -52.65
N ASN A 5 0.67 -1.60 -52.45
CA ASN A 5 1.11 -2.41 -51.31
C ASN A 5 0.76 -1.73 -49.98
N ARG A 6 -0.14 -2.33 -49.20
CA ARG A 6 -0.28 -2.06 -47.76
C ARG A 6 0.77 -2.86 -47.01
N HIS A 7 1.80 -2.18 -46.51
CA HIS A 7 2.59 -2.69 -45.40
C HIS A 7 1.90 -2.27 -44.10
N ASP A 8 1.21 -3.22 -43.46
CA ASP A 8 0.78 -3.08 -42.07
C ASP A 8 2.02 -3.13 -41.17
N GLU A 9 2.32 -2.01 -40.51
CA GLU A 9 3.25 -1.95 -39.38
C GLU A 9 2.61 -2.63 -38.17
N ASN A 10 2.90 -3.92 -37.98
CA ASN A 10 2.64 -4.61 -36.72
C ASN A 10 3.53 -4.00 -35.62
N GLN A 11 3.02 -2.98 -34.92
CA GLN A 11 3.65 -2.46 -33.71
C GLN A 11 3.62 -3.54 -32.62
N CYS A 12 4.82 -3.98 -32.21
CA CYS A 12 4.98 -4.93 -31.12
C CYS A 12 4.46 -4.32 -29.80
N THR A 13 3.54 -5.02 -29.13
CA THR A 13 2.92 -4.59 -27.87
C THR A 13 3.93 -4.31 -26.77
N SER A 14 5.09 -5.01 -26.75
CA SER A 14 6.17 -4.74 -25.79
C SER A 14 6.86 -3.38 -26.03
N CYS A 15 6.95 -2.93 -27.28
CA CYS A 15 7.52 -1.62 -27.63
C CYS A 15 6.61 -0.48 -27.18
N VAL A 16 5.29 -0.68 -27.24
CA VAL A 16 4.30 0.31 -26.78
C VAL A 16 4.33 0.46 -25.26
N VAL A 17 4.46 -0.65 -24.52
CA VAL A 17 4.57 -0.62 -23.05
C VAL A 17 5.87 0.07 -22.60
N LEU A 18 7.00 -0.27 -23.22
CA LEU A 18 8.29 0.37 -22.92
C LEU A 18 8.30 1.86 -23.29
N GLN A 19 7.65 2.24 -24.40
CA GLN A 19 7.53 3.64 -24.78
C GLN A 19 6.68 4.42 -23.76
N ARG A 20 5.58 3.82 -23.28
CA ARG A 20 4.73 4.41 -22.23
C ARG A 20 5.49 4.57 -20.91
N GLU A 21 6.23 3.55 -20.46
CA GLU A 21 7.05 3.67 -19.25
C GLU A 21 8.15 4.73 -19.42
N LEU A 22 8.77 4.83 -20.60
CA LEU A 22 9.76 5.86 -20.90
C LEU A 22 9.17 7.27 -20.91
N ASP A 23 7.96 7.45 -21.42
CA ASP A 23 7.27 8.73 -21.44
C ASP A 23 6.80 9.17 -20.04
N ILE A 24 6.37 8.21 -19.20
CA ILE A 24 6.12 8.44 -17.77
C ILE A 24 7.40 8.88 -17.05
N LEU A 25 8.54 8.23 -17.32
CA LEU A 25 9.82 8.61 -16.73
C LEU A 25 10.30 9.99 -17.19
N ARG A 26 10.10 10.35 -18.47
CA ARG A 26 10.39 11.68 -19.00
C ARG A 26 9.53 12.76 -18.33
N ALA A 27 8.24 12.48 -18.11
CA ALA A 27 7.33 13.40 -17.42
C ALA A 27 7.77 13.61 -15.96
N ARG A 28 8.08 12.53 -15.24
CA ARG A 28 8.62 12.59 -13.86
C ARG A 28 9.93 13.38 -13.79
N HIS A 29 10.82 13.18 -14.76
CA HIS A 29 12.08 13.95 -14.84
C HIS A 29 11.84 15.44 -15.13
N ALA A 30 10.87 15.78 -16.00
CA ALA A 30 10.51 17.17 -16.30
C ALA A 30 9.91 17.87 -15.08
N ALA A 31 8.96 17.23 -14.38
CA ALA A 31 8.36 17.75 -13.17
C ALA A 31 9.40 17.93 -12.04
N LEU A 32 10.31 16.97 -11.89
CA LEU A 32 11.41 17.06 -10.93
C LEU A 32 12.37 18.20 -11.30
N ALA A 33 12.71 18.39 -12.57
CA ALA A 33 13.54 19.51 -13.03
C ALA A 33 12.87 20.87 -12.78
N GLU A 34 11.56 20.99 -12.96
CA GLU A 34 10.80 22.20 -12.65
C GLU A 34 10.80 22.49 -11.13
N ARG A 35 10.61 21.46 -10.30
CA ARG A 35 10.68 21.55 -8.84
C ARG A 35 12.07 21.96 -8.35
N TYR A 36 13.14 21.44 -8.96
CA TYR A 36 14.51 21.87 -8.70
C TYR A 36 14.72 23.34 -9.08
N LYS A 37 14.17 23.80 -10.20
CA LYS A 37 14.26 25.20 -10.63
C LYS A 37 13.54 26.15 -9.68
N LEU A 38 12.40 25.72 -9.12
CA LEU A 38 11.69 26.48 -8.09
C LEU A 38 12.49 26.53 -6.78
N LEU A 39 13.08 25.40 -6.36
CA LEU A 39 13.99 25.33 -5.21
C LEU A 39 15.23 26.21 -5.39
N GLU A 40 15.83 26.26 -6.58
CA GLU A 40 16.94 27.18 -6.90
C GLU A 40 16.51 28.64 -6.78
N GLN A 41 15.30 28.99 -7.24
CA GLN A 41 14.75 30.34 -7.10
C GLN A 41 14.46 30.71 -5.64
N GLU A 42 14.06 29.75 -4.80
CA GLU A 42 13.89 29.93 -3.35
C GLU A 42 15.24 30.06 -2.63
N LEU A 43 16.24 29.26 -3.01
CA LEU A 43 17.61 29.34 -2.49
C LEU A 43 18.28 30.69 -2.81
N VAL A 44 18.04 31.23 -4.01
CA VAL A 44 18.53 32.57 -4.41
C VAL A 44 17.85 33.70 -3.62
N LYS A 45 16.63 33.49 -3.10
CA LYS A 45 15.91 34.45 -2.26
C LYS A 45 16.30 34.37 -0.77
N SER A 46 17.03 33.33 -0.36
CA SER A 46 17.58 33.17 0.99
C SER A 46 19.01 33.72 1.06
N PRO A 47 19.31 34.73 1.90
CA PRO A 47 20.67 35.27 2.02
C PRO A 47 21.51 34.38 2.96
N LYS A 48 21.97 33.22 2.47
CA LYS A 48 23.10 32.50 3.08
C LYS A 48 24.00 31.95 1.97
N SER A 49 25.21 32.50 1.93
CA SER A 49 26.25 32.23 0.93
C SER A 49 26.78 30.79 1.02
N LEU A 50 26.59 30.01 -0.03
CA LEU A 50 27.39 28.81 -0.33
C LEU A 50 27.74 28.87 -1.82
N SER A 51 29.03 29.04 -2.11
CA SER A 51 29.59 29.12 -3.47
C SER A 51 29.54 27.75 -4.16
N LEU A 52 28.79 27.66 -5.27
CA LEU A 52 28.79 26.51 -6.18
C LEU A 52 29.95 26.62 -7.20
N PRO A 53 30.56 25.50 -7.66
CA PRO A 53 31.55 25.52 -8.73
C PRO A 53 30.89 25.73 -10.11
N SER A 54 31.65 26.34 -11.01
CA SER A 54 31.26 26.77 -12.36
C SER A 54 30.76 25.62 -13.27
N PRO A 55 29.91 25.92 -14.28
CA PRO A 55 29.34 24.91 -15.17
C PRO A 55 30.37 24.29 -16.13
N ILE A 56 30.24 22.99 -16.34
CA ILE A 56 31.05 22.16 -17.24
C ILE A 56 30.82 22.58 -18.70
N VAL A 57 31.92 22.78 -19.42
CA VAL A 57 32.02 23.18 -20.83
C VAL A 57 31.29 22.20 -21.75
N LYS A 58 30.38 22.72 -22.60
CA LYS A 58 29.75 21.99 -23.71
C LYS A 58 30.81 21.53 -24.71
N LYS A 59 30.96 20.21 -24.90
CA LYS A 59 31.67 19.66 -26.07
C LYS A 59 30.70 19.57 -27.25
N THR A 60 31.14 20.15 -28.36
CA THR A 60 30.55 20.12 -29.70
C THR A 60 30.35 18.69 -30.18
N ILE A 61 29.19 18.39 -30.75
CA ILE A 61 28.85 17.10 -31.37
C ILE A 61 29.36 17.15 -32.81
N ASP A 62 30.30 16.27 -33.16
CA ASP A 62 30.69 16.00 -34.55
C ASP A 62 29.68 15.02 -35.15
N GLU A 63 29.09 15.39 -36.30
CA GLU A 63 28.17 14.55 -37.06
C GLU A 63 28.93 13.51 -37.89
N GLY A 64 28.50 12.25 -37.78
CA GLY A 64 28.69 11.25 -38.83
C GLY A 64 29.49 10.00 -38.41
N ILE A 65 28.78 8.97 -37.94
CA ILE A 65 29.06 7.52 -38.16
C ILE A 65 27.74 6.76 -37.86
N PRO A 66 27.30 5.78 -38.68
CA PRO A 66 26.10 5.00 -38.39
C PRO A 66 26.33 4.07 -37.20
N GLN A 67 25.74 4.38 -36.04
CA GLN A 67 25.84 3.56 -34.84
C GLN A 67 24.94 2.31 -34.96
N LYS A 68 25.55 1.13 -34.87
CA LYS A 68 24.83 -0.14 -34.63
C LYS A 68 23.98 -0.02 -33.37
N ARG A 69 22.73 -0.52 -33.40
CA ARG A 69 21.91 -0.67 -32.19
C ARG A 69 22.71 -1.42 -31.11
N PRO A 70 22.88 -0.84 -29.91
CA PRO A 70 23.63 -1.49 -28.84
C PRO A 70 22.93 -2.79 -28.40
N SER A 71 23.71 -3.79 -27.99
CA SER A 71 23.17 -5.03 -27.42
C SER A 71 22.49 -4.75 -26.07
N ALA A 72 21.54 -5.60 -25.67
CA ALA A 72 20.84 -5.45 -24.38
C ALA A 72 21.82 -5.35 -23.20
N GLU A 73 22.91 -6.12 -23.22
CA GLU A 73 23.97 -6.08 -22.21
C GLU A 73 24.72 -4.73 -22.16
N ALA A 74 24.93 -4.10 -23.32
CA ALA A 74 25.58 -2.79 -23.39
C ALA A 74 24.65 -1.66 -22.90
N ILE A 75 23.34 -1.81 -23.12
CA ILE A 75 22.32 -0.92 -22.56
C ILE A 75 22.27 -1.07 -21.03
N ASP A 76 22.24 -2.30 -20.52
CA ASP A 76 22.24 -2.59 -19.08
C ASP A 76 23.48 -2.00 -18.40
N SER A 77 24.67 -2.18 -18.99
CA SER A 77 25.92 -1.61 -18.47
C SER A 77 25.95 -0.08 -18.51
N ALA A 78 25.35 0.55 -19.53
CA ALA A 78 25.26 2.00 -19.63
C ALA A 78 24.28 2.57 -18.60
N CYS A 79 23.13 1.93 -18.41
CA CYS A 79 22.17 2.26 -17.35
C CYS A 79 22.81 2.17 -15.96
N GLN A 80 23.60 1.12 -15.70
CA GLN A 80 24.32 0.95 -14.43
C GLN A 80 25.42 2.02 -14.20
N SER A 81 26.04 2.51 -15.27
CA SER A 81 27.08 3.56 -15.19
C SER A 81 26.49 4.94 -14.86
N VAL A 82 25.40 5.32 -15.53
CA VAL A 82 24.65 6.56 -15.24
C VAL A 82 24.05 6.50 -13.83
N PHE A 83 23.57 5.32 -13.43
CA PHE A 83 23.08 5.03 -12.07
C PHE A 83 24.13 5.32 -10.99
N ASN A 84 25.38 4.89 -11.18
CA ASN A 84 26.46 5.13 -10.22
C ASN A 84 26.86 6.62 -10.12
N GLN A 85 26.72 7.38 -11.21
CA GLN A 85 27.03 8.82 -11.20
C GLN A 85 25.96 9.65 -10.48
N ASN A 86 24.68 9.32 -10.66
CA ASN A 86 23.58 10.08 -10.05
C ASN A 86 23.38 9.79 -8.55
N ASN A 87 23.78 8.60 -8.08
CA ASN A 87 23.68 8.22 -6.66
C ASN A 87 24.77 8.80 -5.75
N ASN A 88 25.74 9.55 -6.30
CA ASN A 88 26.86 10.13 -5.54
C ASN A 88 26.61 11.58 -5.08
N SER A 89 25.36 12.06 -5.06
CA SER A 89 25.07 13.38 -4.49
C SER A 89 25.11 13.33 -2.94
N PRO A 90 25.64 14.36 -2.25
CA PRO A 90 25.80 14.33 -0.78
C PRO A 90 24.48 14.08 -0.02
N GLN A 91 23.36 14.60 -0.54
CA GLN A 91 22.02 14.41 0.03
C GLN A 91 21.53 12.95 -0.10
N VAL A 92 21.84 12.28 -1.22
CA VAL A 92 21.51 10.86 -1.45
C VAL A 92 22.33 9.95 -0.54
N ILE A 93 23.61 10.27 -0.33
CA ILE A 93 24.49 9.52 0.58
C ILE A 93 24.00 9.65 2.03
N GLN A 94 23.58 10.85 2.45
CA GLN A 94 23.07 11.09 3.81
C GLN A 94 21.72 10.38 4.07
N ALA A 95 20.81 10.35 3.10
CA ALA A 95 19.56 9.61 3.17
C ALA A 95 19.76 8.08 3.14
N ALA A 96 20.75 7.59 2.39
CA ALA A 96 21.11 6.18 2.31
C ALA A 96 21.70 5.64 3.63
N VAL A 97 22.49 6.46 4.34
CA VAL A 97 23.10 6.09 5.63
C VAL A 97 22.06 6.00 6.76
N ALA A 98 20.94 6.71 6.66
CA ALA A 98 19.87 6.71 7.66
C ALA A 98 18.88 5.53 7.52
N THR A 99 18.97 4.72 6.45
CA THR A 99 18.03 3.61 6.25
C THR A 99 18.59 2.36 6.94
N PRO A 100 18.01 1.85 8.05
CA PRO A 100 18.41 0.56 8.59
C PRO A 100 18.25 -0.50 7.51
N ALA A 101 19.13 -1.51 7.50
CA ALA A 101 19.16 -2.59 6.51
C ALA A 101 17.85 -3.40 6.53
N THR A 102 16.81 -2.86 5.90
CA THR A 102 15.51 -3.48 5.77
C THR A 102 15.49 -4.29 4.49
N ARG A 103 14.84 -5.45 4.52
CA ARG A 103 14.59 -6.25 3.31
C ARG A 103 13.42 -5.64 2.55
N LEU A 104 13.33 -5.92 1.25
CA LEU A 104 12.19 -5.46 0.43
C LEU A 104 10.86 -5.92 1.01
N PHE A 105 10.81 -7.09 1.64
CA PHE A 105 9.60 -7.62 2.29
C PHE A 105 9.95 -8.52 3.49
N GLN A 106 9.00 -8.70 4.40
CA GLN A 106 9.19 -9.51 5.61
C GLN A 106 8.94 -10.99 5.33
N TYR A 107 7.81 -11.31 4.69
CA TYR A 107 7.45 -12.67 4.29
C TYR A 107 6.39 -12.72 3.19
N GLY A 108 6.34 -13.83 2.46
CA GLY A 108 5.32 -14.16 1.48
C GLY A 108 4.54 -15.40 1.92
N VAL A 109 3.25 -15.43 1.61
CA VAL A 109 2.35 -16.57 1.91
C VAL A 109 1.49 -16.87 0.69
N LEU A 110 1.42 -18.16 0.33
CA LEU A 110 0.43 -18.69 -0.59
C LEU A 110 -0.55 -19.56 0.22
N PHE A 111 -1.83 -19.22 0.17
CA PHE A 111 -2.88 -19.93 0.90
C PHE A 111 -4.18 -19.97 0.10
N GLY A 112 -5.08 -20.89 0.43
CA GLY A 112 -6.34 -21.04 -0.30
C GLY A 112 -7.09 -22.30 0.07
N TYR A 113 -8.10 -22.61 -0.73
CA TYR A 113 -8.90 -23.84 -0.59
C TYR A 113 -8.31 -24.96 -1.46
N SER A 114 -8.60 -26.20 -1.09
CA SER A 114 -8.23 -27.39 -1.88
C SER A 114 -9.44 -27.84 -2.69
N ALA A 115 -9.22 -28.26 -3.93
CA ALA A 115 -10.28 -28.78 -4.81
C ALA A 115 -10.92 -30.08 -4.29
N VAL A 116 -10.18 -30.90 -3.52
CA VAL A 116 -10.63 -32.19 -3.00
C VAL A 116 -9.86 -32.48 -1.69
N ASP A 117 -10.49 -33.21 -0.77
CA ASP A 117 -9.92 -33.87 0.42
C ASP A 117 -8.82 -34.92 0.10
N ASP A 118 -7.96 -34.67 -0.90
CA ASP A 118 -6.84 -35.54 -1.27
C ASP A 118 -5.55 -35.18 -0.52
N PHE A 119 -5.66 -35.10 0.81
CA PHE A 119 -4.51 -35.39 1.66
C PHE A 119 -4.83 -36.65 2.46
N HIS A 120 -4.57 -37.81 1.84
CA HIS A 120 -4.02 -38.89 2.64
C HIS A 120 -2.76 -38.36 3.34
N ASP A 121 -2.79 -38.46 4.66
CA ASP A 121 -1.81 -38.22 5.72
C ASP A 121 -0.35 -38.68 5.44
N ASN A 122 0.22 -38.37 4.28
CA ASN A 122 1.53 -38.84 3.82
C ASN A 122 2.32 -37.76 3.08
N ALA A 123 2.39 -36.56 3.62
CA ALA A 123 3.56 -35.70 3.43
C ALA A 123 4.48 -35.91 4.63
N ALA A 124 5.28 -36.97 4.55
CA ALA A 124 6.35 -37.21 5.50
C ALA A 124 7.23 -35.95 5.59
N PHE A 125 7.21 -35.30 6.76
CA PHE A 125 8.33 -34.51 7.24
C PHE A 125 9.60 -35.25 6.86
N LYS A 126 10.45 -34.65 6.01
CA LYS A 126 11.80 -35.15 5.73
C LYS A 126 12.58 -35.13 7.04
N ARG A 127 12.46 -36.21 7.80
CA ARG A 127 13.29 -36.55 8.94
C ARG A 127 14.67 -36.86 8.38
N CYS A 128 15.62 -35.96 8.61
CA CYS A 128 17.04 -36.21 8.34
C CYS A 128 17.44 -37.54 8.97
N LYS A 129 18.04 -38.43 8.16
CA LYS A 129 18.57 -39.72 8.63
C LYS A 129 19.90 -39.53 9.37
N SER A 130 19.96 -40.21 10.51
CA SER A 130 21.09 -40.93 11.14
C SER A 130 22.30 -40.16 11.69
N VAL A 131 22.36 -40.05 13.02
CA VAL A 131 23.55 -40.20 13.88
C VAL A 131 23.12 -41.06 15.09
N PRO A 132 23.95 -42.00 15.61
CA PRO A 132 23.46 -43.16 16.35
C PRO A 132 23.13 -42.90 17.83
N GLU A 133 22.33 -43.84 18.34
CA GLU A 133 21.65 -43.87 19.63
C GLU A 133 22.55 -43.72 20.87
N GLY A 134 22.10 -42.88 21.80
CA GLY A 134 22.62 -42.76 23.17
C GLY A 134 21.45 -42.59 24.15
N LYS A 135 21.42 -43.45 25.16
CA LYS A 135 20.33 -43.76 26.12
C LYS A 135 19.82 -42.58 26.98
N HIS A 136 18.50 -42.61 27.19
CA HIS A 136 17.70 -42.19 28.37
C HIS A 136 18.02 -40.88 29.12
N ALA A 137 17.10 -39.89 29.00
CA ALA A 137 16.52 -39.16 30.13
C ALA A 137 15.24 -38.41 29.69
N ARG A 138 14.11 -38.63 30.38
CA ARG A 138 13.05 -37.60 30.49
C ARG A 138 13.48 -36.65 31.61
N PRO A 139 13.36 -35.32 31.48
CA PRO A 139 12.13 -34.70 31.98
C PRO A 139 11.72 -33.34 31.34
N ALA A 140 10.54 -32.89 31.78
CA ALA A 140 10.02 -31.52 31.84
C ALA A 140 9.32 -30.93 30.60
N LEU A 141 8.00 -30.77 30.76
CA LEU A 141 7.08 -29.95 29.98
C LEU A 141 7.50 -28.47 30.09
N VAL A 142 8.09 -27.92 29.04
CA VAL A 142 8.39 -26.48 28.94
C VAL A 142 7.17 -25.79 28.31
N LYS A 143 6.54 -24.91 29.09
CA LYS A 143 5.49 -24.00 28.61
C LYS A 143 6.07 -23.10 27.52
N SER A 144 5.37 -22.98 26.39
CA SER A 144 5.67 -22.03 25.32
C SER A 144 5.56 -20.58 25.83
N PRO A 145 6.48 -19.67 25.45
CA PRO A 145 6.34 -18.27 25.79
C PRO A 145 5.18 -17.64 25.02
N SER A 146 4.46 -16.74 25.69
CA SER A 146 3.36 -15.92 25.18
C SER A 146 3.85 -15.00 24.06
N SER A 147 3.54 -15.30 22.80
CA SER A 147 3.67 -14.33 21.71
C SER A 147 2.48 -13.36 21.74
N ALA A 148 2.77 -12.05 21.83
CA ALA A 148 1.75 -11.03 21.68
C ALA A 148 1.25 -11.05 20.22
N PRO A 149 -0.06 -10.88 20.01
CA PRO A 149 -0.64 -10.91 18.68
C PRO A 149 -0.41 -9.60 17.95
N LEU A 150 -0.22 -9.68 16.64
CA LEU A 150 0.00 -8.56 15.73
C LEU A 150 -1.21 -7.62 15.56
N TRP A 151 -2.27 -7.79 16.35
CA TRP A 151 -3.47 -6.99 16.26
C TRP A 151 -3.87 -6.52 17.65
N PRO A 152 -4.35 -5.27 17.80
CA PRO A 152 -4.80 -4.74 19.09
C PRO A 152 -5.96 -5.51 19.73
N PHE A 153 -6.56 -6.50 19.05
CA PHE A 153 -7.82 -7.14 19.44
C PHE A 153 -7.84 -8.68 19.45
N SER A 154 -6.70 -9.36 19.55
CA SER A 154 -6.60 -10.84 19.48
C SER A 154 -7.32 -11.65 20.58
N LYS A 155 -8.08 -11.00 21.44
CA LYS A 155 -9.04 -11.67 22.33
C LYS A 155 -10.47 -11.57 21.79
N MET A 156 -10.67 -11.70 20.48
CA MET A 156 -12.01 -11.88 19.92
C MET A 156 -12.28 -13.37 19.73
N LYS A 157 -13.28 -13.87 20.46
CA LYS A 157 -13.72 -15.27 20.41
C LYS A 157 -14.17 -15.61 18.99
N GLY A 158 -13.52 -16.61 18.40
CA GLY A 158 -13.93 -17.20 17.13
C GLY A 158 -15.39 -17.64 17.15
N ALA A 159 -16.03 -17.55 15.98
CA ALA A 159 -17.43 -17.85 15.79
C ALA A 159 -17.81 -19.23 16.35
N ALA A 160 -18.79 -19.24 17.25
CA ALA A 160 -19.62 -20.40 17.49
C ALA A 160 -20.98 -20.17 16.82
N ASN A 161 -21.36 -21.12 15.95
CA ASN A 161 -22.66 -21.31 15.30
C ASN A 161 -22.92 -20.59 13.96
N LEU A 162 -22.26 -21.06 12.90
CA LEU A 162 -22.99 -21.60 11.74
C LEU A 162 -22.54 -23.05 11.54
N LYS A 163 -23.49 -23.99 11.49
CA LYS A 163 -23.22 -25.39 11.12
C LYS A 163 -23.12 -25.48 9.59
N SER A 164 -21.98 -25.12 9.03
CA SER A 164 -21.53 -25.57 7.71
C SER A 164 -20.32 -26.48 7.90
N ASN A 165 -20.14 -27.49 7.06
CA ASN A 165 -18.88 -28.25 7.01
C ASN A 165 -17.75 -27.31 6.59
N ASP A 166 -17.16 -26.58 7.54
CA ASP A 166 -16.23 -25.47 7.30
C ASP A 166 -14.88 -25.99 6.81
N HIS A 167 -14.74 -26.09 5.49
CA HIS A 167 -13.44 -26.09 4.84
C HIS A 167 -12.80 -24.73 5.10
N LYS A 168 -11.79 -24.69 5.97
CA LYS A 168 -10.99 -23.49 6.21
C LYS A 168 -9.90 -23.37 5.14
N PRO A 169 -9.53 -22.15 4.73
CA PRO A 169 -8.38 -21.97 3.87
C PRO A 169 -7.14 -22.54 4.58
N LYS A 170 -6.22 -23.13 3.81
CA LYS A 170 -4.98 -23.72 4.31
C LYS A 170 -3.78 -22.97 3.76
N VAL A 171 -2.75 -22.82 4.59
CA VAL A 171 -1.44 -22.32 4.15
C VAL A 171 -0.79 -23.39 3.30
N MET A 172 -0.39 -23.02 2.08
CA MET A 172 0.16 -23.94 1.09
C MET A 172 1.67 -23.76 0.96
N SER A 173 2.15 -22.51 0.93
CA SER A 173 3.58 -22.19 1.05
C SER A 173 3.81 -20.90 1.83
N VAL A 174 4.98 -20.80 2.46
CA VAL A 174 5.46 -19.61 3.17
C VAL A 174 6.94 -19.39 2.87
N TYR A 175 7.33 -18.11 2.78
CA TYR A 175 8.71 -17.73 2.60
C TYR A 175 9.06 -16.49 3.44
N PRO A 176 10.17 -16.47 4.19
CA PRO A 176 11.09 -17.58 4.44
C PRO A 176 10.44 -18.67 5.30
N THR A 177 11.06 -19.86 5.31
CA THR A 177 10.67 -20.97 6.19
C THR A 177 11.79 -21.23 7.22
N PRO A 178 11.50 -21.18 8.55
CA PRO A 178 10.24 -20.80 9.17
C PRO A 178 9.95 -19.30 9.01
N LEU A 179 8.67 -18.92 9.16
CA LEU A 179 8.26 -17.53 9.13
C LEU A 179 8.92 -16.71 10.25
N PRO A 180 9.16 -15.40 10.05
CA PRO A 180 9.61 -14.51 11.10
C PRO A 180 8.62 -14.49 12.28
N ALA A 181 9.12 -14.31 13.51
CA ALA A 181 8.24 -14.20 14.69
C ALA A 181 7.23 -13.03 14.57
N SER A 182 7.60 -11.99 13.83
CA SER A 182 6.74 -10.84 13.50
C SER A 182 5.61 -11.15 12.51
N SER A 183 5.47 -12.39 12.03
CA SER A 183 4.34 -12.81 11.18
C SER A 183 3.09 -13.21 11.95
N GLY A 184 3.22 -13.50 13.26
CA GLY A 184 2.09 -13.83 14.12
C GLY A 184 1.24 -15.01 13.62
N ASP A 185 -0.03 -15.03 14.01
CA ASP A 185 -1.01 -16.00 13.49
C ASP A 185 -1.59 -15.49 12.17
N LEU A 186 -1.48 -16.31 11.12
CA LEU A 186 -2.00 -16.00 9.78
C LEU A 186 -3.51 -16.14 9.65
N THR A 187 -4.20 -16.69 10.65
CA THR A 187 -5.66 -16.94 10.60
C THR A 187 -6.45 -15.68 10.25
N CYS A 188 -6.13 -14.55 10.89
CA CYS A 188 -6.80 -13.26 10.64
C CYS A 188 -6.54 -12.76 9.20
N LEU A 189 -5.30 -12.87 8.71
CA LEU A 189 -4.95 -12.50 7.34
C LEU A 189 -5.79 -13.32 6.33
N MET A 190 -5.93 -14.62 6.58
CA MET A 190 -6.69 -15.52 5.72
C MET A 190 -8.20 -15.23 5.75
N GLU A 191 -8.76 -14.88 6.91
CA GLU A 191 -10.16 -14.47 7.06
C GLU A 191 -10.45 -13.15 6.33
N LEU A 192 -9.53 -12.17 6.39
CA LEU A 192 -9.65 -10.90 5.67
C LEU A 192 -9.58 -11.08 4.15
N CYS A 193 -8.76 -12.04 3.67
CA CYS A 193 -8.68 -12.36 2.25
C CYS A 193 -9.86 -13.20 1.74
N PHE A 194 -10.59 -13.88 2.63
CA PHE A 194 -11.76 -14.70 2.28
C PHE A 194 -12.92 -14.46 3.26
N PRO A 195 -13.50 -13.25 3.28
CA PRO A 195 -14.48 -12.85 4.30
C PRO A 195 -15.77 -13.66 4.28
N ARG A 196 -16.05 -14.39 3.19
CA ARG A 196 -17.22 -15.29 3.04
C ARG A 196 -16.81 -16.73 2.72
N GLY A 197 -15.59 -17.15 3.05
CA GLY A 197 -15.15 -18.51 2.76
C GLY A 197 -14.90 -18.75 1.26
N GLU A 198 -15.22 -19.95 0.77
CA GLU A 198 -15.06 -20.35 -0.65
C GLU A 198 -15.92 -19.56 -1.64
N ILE A 199 -17.04 -18.99 -1.18
CA ILE A 199 -17.92 -18.16 -2.01
C ILE A 199 -17.50 -16.68 -2.04
N SER A 200 -16.36 -16.34 -1.43
CA SER A 200 -15.85 -14.96 -1.46
C SER A 200 -15.68 -14.51 -2.91
N TYR A 201 -16.16 -13.29 -3.21
CA TYR A 201 -16.03 -12.67 -4.52
C TYR A 201 -16.79 -13.36 -5.68
N ALA A 202 -17.66 -14.34 -5.41
CA ALA A 202 -18.51 -14.95 -6.42
C ALA A 202 -19.34 -13.91 -7.21
N HIS A 203 -19.76 -12.82 -6.55
CA HIS A 203 -20.51 -11.70 -7.13
C HIS A 203 -19.70 -10.82 -8.09
N LEU A 204 -18.36 -10.86 -8.03
CA LEU A 204 -17.51 -10.10 -8.96
C LEU A 204 -17.42 -10.79 -10.32
N HIS A 205 -17.68 -12.09 -10.41
CA HIS A 205 -17.68 -12.84 -11.68
C HIS A 205 -18.87 -12.50 -12.61
N THR A 206 -19.93 -11.87 -12.08
CA THR A 206 -21.11 -11.43 -12.85
C THR A 206 -20.96 -10.04 -13.48
N ILE A 207 -19.88 -9.31 -13.18
CA ILE A 207 -19.56 -8.01 -13.75
C ILE A 207 -18.66 -8.24 -14.97
N GLU A 208 -19.01 -7.69 -16.13
CA GLU A 208 -18.30 -7.95 -17.40
C GLU A 208 -16.77 -7.80 -17.24
N PRO A 209 -15.99 -8.85 -17.55
CA PRO A 209 -14.55 -8.82 -17.33
C PRO A 209 -13.88 -7.83 -18.29
N GLN A 210 -13.06 -6.93 -17.74
CA GLN A 210 -12.16 -6.13 -18.57
C GLN A 210 -11.14 -7.05 -19.26
N SER A 211 -10.75 -6.72 -20.49
CA SER A 211 -9.93 -7.58 -21.37
C SER A 211 -8.60 -8.08 -20.78
N SER A 212 -8.05 -7.43 -19.75
CA SER A 212 -6.84 -7.87 -19.01
C SER A 212 -7.11 -8.93 -17.94
N SER A 213 -8.33 -8.99 -17.38
CA SER A 213 -8.73 -9.96 -16.35
C SER A 213 -8.93 -11.38 -16.89
N LEU A 214 -9.23 -11.51 -18.20
CA LEU A 214 -9.43 -12.78 -18.90
C LEU A 214 -8.16 -13.62 -19.05
N LEU A 215 -6.97 -13.02 -18.98
CA LEU A 215 -5.69 -13.73 -19.16
C LEU A 215 -5.12 -14.31 -17.85
N HIS A 216 -5.60 -13.88 -16.67
CA HIS A 216 -4.93 -14.18 -15.40
C HIS A 216 -5.81 -14.81 -14.30
N LYS A 217 -7.12 -14.98 -14.50
CA LYS A 217 -8.04 -15.52 -13.46
C LYS A 217 -7.96 -14.78 -12.11
N THR A 218 -7.44 -13.55 -12.12
CA THR A 218 -7.34 -12.68 -10.96
C THR A 218 -8.73 -12.16 -10.66
N VAL A 219 -9.18 -12.35 -9.43
CA VAL A 219 -10.49 -11.94 -8.94
C VAL A 219 -10.41 -10.58 -8.25
N ALA A 220 -9.39 -10.38 -7.42
CA ALA A 220 -9.19 -9.13 -6.68
C ALA A 220 -7.71 -8.86 -6.39
N SER A 221 -7.34 -7.60 -6.23
CA SER A 221 -5.97 -7.19 -5.91
C SER A 221 -5.98 -5.99 -4.97
N PHE A 222 -5.74 -6.25 -3.69
CA PHE A 222 -5.99 -5.27 -2.63
C PHE A 222 -4.87 -5.28 -1.59
N VAL A 223 -4.85 -4.23 -0.75
CA VAL A 223 -3.81 -4.05 0.27
C VAL A 223 -4.43 -4.06 1.66
N LEU A 224 -3.97 -4.98 2.50
CA LEU A 224 -4.31 -4.98 3.92
C LEU A 224 -3.23 -4.23 4.70
N ARG A 225 -3.62 -3.22 5.47
CA ARG A 225 -2.70 -2.58 6.42
C ARG A 225 -2.71 -3.37 7.71
N LEU A 226 -1.57 -3.95 8.06
CA LEU A 226 -1.34 -4.70 9.29
C LEU A 226 -0.66 -3.77 10.32
N SER A 227 -1.25 -3.64 11.50
CA SER A 227 -0.70 -2.77 12.56
C SER A 227 -0.07 -3.60 13.67
N GLY A 228 1.26 -3.76 13.64
CA GLY A 228 2.02 -4.35 14.75
C GLY A 228 2.17 -3.38 15.93
N GLN A 229 2.76 -3.85 17.04
CA GLN A 229 2.96 -3.04 18.25
C GLN A 229 3.83 -1.78 18.04
N TYR A 230 4.70 -1.77 17.03
CA TYR A 230 5.66 -0.68 16.78
C TYR A 230 5.81 -0.29 15.30
N GLU A 231 5.21 -1.04 14.38
CA GLU A 231 5.50 -0.93 12.95
C GLU A 231 4.27 -1.27 12.10
N VAL A 232 4.07 -0.48 11.04
CA VAL A 232 2.98 -0.66 10.07
C VAL A 232 3.49 -1.52 8.91
N GLN A 233 2.80 -2.63 8.65
CA GLN A 233 3.06 -3.51 7.51
C GLN A 233 1.90 -3.42 6.52
N TYR A 234 2.19 -3.74 5.27
CA TYR A 234 1.24 -3.82 4.17
C TYR A 234 1.29 -5.23 3.59
N ALA A 235 0.16 -5.91 3.57
CA ALA A 235 -0.03 -7.17 2.88
C ALA A 235 -0.67 -6.90 1.51
N MET A 236 0.11 -7.08 0.46
CA MET A 236 -0.35 -7.01 -0.93
C MET A 236 -0.91 -8.39 -1.30
N CYS A 237 -2.21 -8.45 -1.58
CA CYS A 237 -2.94 -9.69 -1.78
C CYS A 237 -3.50 -9.77 -3.20
N VAL A 238 -3.19 -10.85 -3.92
CA VAL A 238 -3.79 -11.17 -5.23
C VAL A 238 -4.60 -12.44 -5.08
N VAL A 239 -5.92 -12.31 -5.17
CA VAL A 239 -6.86 -13.43 -5.11
C VAL A 239 -7.15 -13.93 -6.52
N THR A 240 -7.11 -15.24 -6.71
CA THR A 240 -7.36 -15.93 -7.97
C THR A 240 -8.42 -17.00 -7.79
N SER A 241 -9.17 -17.30 -8.85
CA SER A 241 -10.11 -18.43 -8.91
C SER A 241 -9.63 -19.43 -9.95
N ALA A 242 -9.34 -20.67 -9.54
CA ALA A 242 -8.99 -21.75 -10.47
C ALA A 242 -10.21 -22.21 -11.31
N ASP A 243 -10.00 -23.11 -12.28
CA ASP A 243 -11.06 -23.59 -13.21
C ASP A 243 -12.24 -24.29 -12.51
N GLU A 244 -12.07 -24.71 -11.25
CA GLU A 244 -13.11 -25.34 -10.41
C GLU A 244 -13.74 -24.37 -9.40
N GLY A 245 -13.49 -23.05 -9.51
CA GLY A 245 -13.97 -22.05 -8.54
C GLY A 245 -13.17 -22.00 -7.23
N VAL A 246 -12.07 -22.74 -7.15
CA VAL A 246 -11.22 -22.82 -5.95
C VAL A 246 -10.42 -21.54 -5.79
N LEU A 247 -10.64 -20.83 -4.68
CA LEU A 247 -9.96 -19.58 -4.37
C LEU A 247 -8.57 -19.80 -3.79
N ARG A 248 -7.62 -18.99 -4.26
CA ARG A 248 -6.24 -18.91 -3.72
C ARG A 248 -5.80 -17.45 -3.62
N CYS A 249 -4.98 -17.16 -2.64
CA CYS A 249 -4.42 -15.84 -2.40
C CYS A 249 -2.89 -15.92 -2.39
N PHE A 250 -2.26 -15.14 -3.26
CA PHE A 250 -0.84 -14.88 -3.26
C PHE A 250 -0.60 -13.58 -2.49
N CYS A 251 0.10 -13.65 -1.37
CA CYS A 251 0.29 -12.54 -0.46
C CYS A 251 1.77 -12.24 -0.23
N LEU A 252 2.14 -10.97 -0.24
CA LEU A 252 3.46 -10.47 0.13
C LEU A 252 3.31 -9.38 1.19
N VAL A 253 4.00 -9.52 2.32
CA VAL A 253 3.94 -8.59 3.44
C VAL A 253 5.22 -7.77 3.51
N SER A 254 5.09 -6.45 3.40
CA SER A 254 6.20 -5.49 3.42
C SER A 254 5.92 -4.30 4.35
N MET A 255 6.97 -3.77 4.98
CA MET A 255 6.97 -2.44 5.63
C MET A 255 6.98 -1.31 4.59
N HIS A 256 7.44 -1.59 3.37
CA HIS A 256 7.54 -0.61 2.31
C HIS A 256 6.27 -0.66 1.44
N PRO A 257 5.57 0.47 1.21
CA PRO A 257 4.38 0.50 0.37
C PRO A 257 4.74 0.52 -1.13
N PHE A 258 5.72 -0.26 -1.59
CA PHE A 258 6.11 -0.35 -3.00
C PHE A 258 5.09 -1.17 -3.83
N PHE A 259 3.82 -0.82 -3.74
CA PHE A 259 2.68 -1.59 -4.26
C PHE A 259 2.84 -1.91 -5.74
N SER A 260 3.25 -0.94 -6.56
CA SER A 260 3.48 -1.16 -7.99
C SER A 260 4.49 -2.27 -8.26
N LEU A 261 5.62 -2.33 -7.53
CA LEU A 261 6.59 -3.41 -7.64
C LEU A 261 5.99 -4.74 -7.20
N PHE A 262 5.38 -4.79 -6.01
CA PHE A 262 4.91 -6.05 -5.44
C PHE A 262 3.72 -6.64 -6.21
N PHE A 263 2.78 -5.83 -6.69
CA PHE A 263 1.71 -6.30 -7.55
C PHE A 263 2.23 -6.75 -8.92
N LYS A 264 3.21 -6.06 -9.53
CA LYS A 264 3.87 -6.55 -10.76
C LYS A 264 4.49 -7.93 -10.55
N VAL A 265 5.11 -8.18 -9.39
CA VAL A 265 5.65 -9.51 -9.03
C VAL A 265 4.52 -10.54 -8.83
N LEU A 266 3.52 -10.24 -8.00
CA LEU A 266 2.43 -11.19 -7.70
C LEU A 266 1.61 -11.55 -8.95
N HIS A 267 1.27 -10.56 -9.79
CA HIS A 267 0.61 -10.80 -11.06
C HIS A 267 1.49 -11.60 -12.02
N GLY A 268 2.80 -11.36 -12.03
CA GLY A 268 3.75 -12.17 -12.79
C GLY A 268 3.77 -13.63 -12.33
N ILE A 269 3.77 -13.90 -11.02
CA ILE A 269 3.66 -15.26 -10.48
C ILE A 269 2.37 -15.92 -10.95
N VAL A 270 1.23 -15.23 -10.83
CA VAL A 270 -0.08 -15.74 -11.28
C VAL A 270 -0.07 -16.02 -12.79
N ALA A 271 0.52 -15.14 -13.60
CA ALA A 271 0.67 -15.34 -15.03
C ALA A 271 1.48 -16.61 -15.36
N LEU A 272 2.61 -16.81 -14.67
CA LEU A 272 3.45 -18.00 -14.85
C LEU A 272 2.72 -19.29 -14.47
N CYS A 273 1.95 -19.28 -13.37
CA CYS A 273 1.13 -20.40 -12.97
C CYS A 273 0.07 -20.74 -14.04
N ASN A 274 -0.55 -19.72 -14.65
CA ASN A 274 -1.60 -19.92 -15.67
C ASN A 274 -1.08 -20.39 -17.04
N VAL A 275 0.09 -19.90 -17.48
CA VAL A 275 0.68 -20.31 -18.77
C VAL A 275 1.07 -21.78 -18.75
N GLN A 276 1.51 -22.29 -17.61
CA GLN A 276 1.95 -23.67 -17.45
C GLN A 276 0.80 -24.65 -17.15
N ARG A 277 -0.35 -24.46 -17.84
CA ARG A 277 -1.71 -25.04 -17.69
C ARG A 277 -1.83 -26.57 -17.50
N SER A 278 -0.73 -27.30 -17.45
CA SER A 278 -0.67 -28.76 -17.51
C SER A 278 -0.10 -29.42 -16.25
N ALA A 279 -0.15 -28.81 -15.07
CA ALA A 279 0.30 -29.52 -13.85
C ALA A 279 -0.27 -29.02 -12.52
N ALA A 280 -0.33 -29.99 -11.60
CA ALA A 280 -0.76 -29.92 -10.22
C ALA A 280 -0.21 -28.74 -9.41
N ILE A 281 -0.95 -28.42 -8.35
CA ILE A 281 -0.68 -27.46 -7.26
C ILE A 281 0.80 -27.37 -6.82
N THR A 282 1.55 -28.46 -6.95
CA THR A 282 3.00 -28.55 -6.70
C THR A 282 3.84 -27.59 -7.53
N LYS A 283 3.40 -27.19 -8.74
CA LYS A 283 4.15 -26.24 -9.57
C LYS A 283 3.93 -24.79 -9.15
N ASP A 284 2.70 -24.42 -8.81
CA ASP A 284 2.39 -23.07 -8.31
C ASP A 284 3.23 -22.76 -7.06
N LEU A 285 3.37 -23.77 -6.18
CA LEU A 285 4.24 -23.73 -5.00
C LEU A 285 5.71 -23.47 -5.40
N ALA A 286 6.25 -24.22 -6.36
CA ALA A 286 7.63 -24.09 -6.79
C ALA A 286 7.93 -22.72 -7.44
N ILE A 287 7.01 -22.21 -8.26
CA ILE A 287 7.14 -20.88 -8.89
C ILE A 287 7.12 -19.80 -7.80
N PHE A 288 6.17 -19.89 -6.87
CA PHE A 288 6.07 -18.97 -5.75
C PHE A 288 7.36 -18.96 -4.91
N ASP A 289 7.84 -20.13 -4.51
CA ASP A 289 9.03 -20.27 -3.66
C ASP A 289 10.30 -19.75 -4.35
N ASP A 290 10.51 -20.06 -5.64
CA ASP A 290 11.66 -19.56 -6.40
C ASP A 290 11.67 -18.03 -6.49
N VAL A 291 10.52 -17.45 -6.87
CA VAL A 291 10.40 -15.99 -7.03
C VAL A 291 10.58 -15.30 -5.68
N MET A 292 9.97 -15.83 -4.60
CA MET A 292 10.13 -15.27 -3.26
C MET A 292 11.58 -15.35 -2.78
N ASN A 293 12.28 -16.46 -3.01
CA ASN A 293 13.69 -16.61 -2.65
C ASN A 293 14.57 -15.56 -3.33
N ARG A 294 14.41 -15.36 -4.64
CA ARG A 294 15.20 -14.36 -5.39
C ARG A 294 14.82 -12.93 -5.01
N LEU A 295 13.54 -12.64 -4.79
CA LEU A 295 13.11 -11.32 -4.35
C LEU A 295 13.66 -10.99 -2.95
N TYR A 296 13.74 -11.97 -2.06
CA TYR A 296 14.24 -11.80 -0.70
C TYR A 296 15.72 -11.48 -0.64
N ALA A 297 16.48 -11.98 -1.62
CA ALA A 297 17.89 -11.66 -1.80
C ALA A 297 18.12 -10.28 -2.44
N THR A 298 17.07 -9.62 -2.93
CA THR A 298 17.17 -8.30 -3.57
C THR A 298 17.20 -7.21 -2.50
N PRO A 299 18.23 -6.33 -2.47
CA PRO A 299 18.31 -5.26 -1.50
C PRO A 299 17.24 -4.19 -1.75
N VAL A 300 16.83 -3.48 -0.69
CA VAL A 300 16.03 -2.27 -0.84
C VAL A 300 16.89 -1.22 -1.54
N PRO A 301 16.45 -0.65 -2.68
CA PRO A 301 17.19 0.42 -3.33
C PRO A 301 17.29 1.63 -2.41
N THR A 302 18.40 2.38 -2.46
CA THR A 302 18.53 3.67 -1.79
C THR A 302 17.48 4.66 -2.31
N MET A 303 17.16 5.72 -1.56
CA MET A 303 16.31 6.80 -2.08
C MET A 303 16.98 7.45 -3.30
N GLY A 304 16.25 7.61 -4.41
CA GLY A 304 16.77 7.94 -5.74
C GLY A 304 17.31 6.75 -6.54
N GLY A 305 17.38 5.57 -5.92
CA GLY A 305 17.93 4.35 -6.50
C GLY A 305 16.92 3.54 -7.31
N TRP A 306 17.43 2.48 -7.92
CA TRP A 306 16.72 1.58 -8.81
C TRP A 306 16.93 0.15 -8.35
N SER A 307 15.90 -0.67 -8.53
CA SER A 307 15.98 -2.11 -8.39
C SER A 307 15.45 -2.76 -9.66
N CYS A 308 16.08 -3.87 -10.04
CA CYS A 308 15.71 -4.65 -11.21
C CYS A 308 15.44 -6.09 -10.78
N PHE A 309 14.31 -6.64 -11.21
CA PHE A 309 13.90 -7.99 -10.84
C PHE A 309 13.32 -8.72 -12.06
N ARG A 310 13.79 -9.93 -12.32
CA ARG A 310 13.29 -10.76 -13.43
C ARG A 310 12.55 -11.96 -12.86
N LEU A 311 11.30 -12.19 -13.25
CA LEU A 311 10.55 -13.37 -12.80
C LEU A 311 11.03 -14.65 -13.49
N GLU A 312 11.17 -14.64 -14.80
CA GLU A 312 11.69 -15.76 -15.59
C GLU A 312 12.40 -15.19 -16.83
N ALA A 313 13.23 -15.98 -17.52
CA ALA A 313 13.92 -15.55 -18.73
C ALA A 313 12.98 -15.05 -19.84
N SER A 314 11.77 -15.62 -19.93
CA SER A 314 10.71 -15.24 -20.87
C SER A 314 9.90 -14.02 -20.45
N TYR A 315 10.00 -13.60 -19.18
CA TYR A 315 9.24 -12.48 -18.63
C TYR A 315 10.04 -11.16 -18.73
N PRO A 316 9.42 -10.03 -19.08
CA PRO A 316 10.10 -8.73 -19.11
C PRO A 316 10.79 -8.40 -17.79
N LEU A 317 11.95 -7.72 -17.87
CA LEU A 317 12.65 -7.24 -16.69
C LEU A 317 11.78 -6.19 -15.98
N LEU A 318 11.44 -6.44 -14.71
CA LEU A 318 10.78 -5.44 -13.88
C LEU A 318 11.82 -4.45 -13.41
N THR A 319 11.58 -3.16 -13.66
CA THR A 319 12.37 -2.06 -13.14
C THR A 319 11.52 -1.29 -12.12
N PHE A 320 12.16 -0.87 -11.03
CA PHE A 320 11.53 -0.10 -9.97
C PHE A 320 12.45 1.02 -9.55
N HIS A 321 11.94 2.25 -9.61
CA HIS A 321 12.62 3.45 -9.14
C HIS A 321 12.05 3.86 -7.78
N ARG A 322 12.94 4.04 -6.81
CA ARG A 322 12.61 4.63 -5.52
C ARG A 322 12.89 6.14 -5.62
N PRO A 323 11.87 7.02 -5.69
CA PRO A 323 12.09 8.44 -5.90
C PRO A 323 12.76 9.09 -4.68
N HIS A 324 13.34 10.27 -4.91
CA HIS A 324 13.86 11.09 -3.83
C HIS A 324 12.72 11.87 -3.16
N THR A 325 12.57 11.73 -1.85
CA THR A 325 11.59 12.45 -1.03
C THR A 325 12.26 13.06 0.19
N LYS A 326 11.57 13.98 0.86
CA LYS A 326 12.09 14.66 2.07
C LYS A 326 12.41 13.67 3.19
N ASP A 327 11.54 12.69 3.40
CA ASP A 327 11.58 11.73 4.49
C ASP A 327 10.78 10.45 4.09
N LEU A 328 10.83 9.42 4.94
CA LEU A 328 10.16 8.14 4.72
C LEU A 328 8.62 8.25 4.79
N VAL A 329 8.07 9.15 5.60
CA VAL A 329 6.62 9.36 5.69
C VAL A 329 6.08 9.93 4.38
N SER A 330 6.78 10.93 3.84
CA SER A 330 6.50 11.55 2.54
C SER A 330 6.66 10.54 1.39
N GLN A 331 7.64 9.64 1.49
CA GLN A 331 7.83 8.54 0.54
C GLN A 331 6.63 7.59 0.54
N ASP A 332 6.25 7.12 1.72
CA ASP A 332 5.20 6.13 1.88
C ASP A 332 3.87 6.69 1.41
N ARG A 333 3.57 7.94 1.78
CA ARG A 333 2.43 8.70 1.26
C ARG A 333 2.42 8.75 -0.27
N GLN A 334 3.55 9.10 -0.88
CA GLN A 334 3.64 9.19 -2.34
C GLN A 334 3.32 7.84 -2.99
N PHE A 335 3.93 6.75 -2.54
CA PHE A 335 3.66 5.42 -3.12
C PHE A 335 2.23 4.93 -2.90
N ILE A 336 1.66 5.21 -1.73
CA ILE A 336 0.25 4.92 -1.45
C ILE A 336 -0.62 5.65 -2.47
N LEU A 337 -0.44 6.97 -2.63
CA LEU A 337 -1.26 7.77 -3.54
C LEU A 337 -1.02 7.44 -5.01
N GLU A 338 0.20 7.12 -5.43
CA GLU A 338 0.48 6.63 -6.80
C GLU A 338 -0.34 5.38 -7.13
N TRP A 339 -0.57 4.51 -6.14
CA TRP A 339 -1.39 3.32 -6.30
C TRP A 339 -2.89 3.59 -6.16
N THR A 340 -3.32 4.46 -5.25
CA THR A 340 -4.74 4.56 -4.90
C THR A 340 -5.47 5.70 -5.60
N SER A 341 -4.79 6.81 -5.92
CA SER A 341 -5.42 8.06 -6.36
C SER A 341 -6.29 7.90 -7.60
N ALA A 342 -5.79 7.26 -8.65
CA ALA A 342 -6.52 7.06 -9.90
C ALA A 342 -7.86 6.35 -9.68
N LEU A 343 -7.84 5.26 -8.90
CA LEU A 343 -9.04 4.50 -8.58
C LEU A 343 -10.02 5.35 -7.76
N VAL A 344 -9.53 6.00 -6.70
CA VAL A 344 -10.36 6.78 -5.78
C VAL A 344 -10.99 7.99 -6.47
N PHE A 345 -10.20 8.78 -7.20
CA PHE A 345 -10.69 9.96 -7.91
C PHE A 345 -11.59 9.60 -9.10
N SER A 346 -11.51 8.36 -9.61
CA SER A 346 -12.45 7.87 -10.62
C SER A 346 -13.82 7.47 -10.06
N LYS A 347 -13.92 7.17 -8.76
CA LYS A 347 -15.12 6.60 -8.13
C LYS A 347 -15.79 7.52 -7.11
N VAL A 348 -15.01 8.37 -6.44
CA VAL A 348 -15.50 9.30 -5.41
C VAL A 348 -15.50 10.71 -6.00
N SER A 349 -16.66 11.34 -6.06
CA SER A 349 -16.77 12.72 -6.55
C SER A 349 -16.02 13.67 -5.64
N ILE A 350 -15.50 14.77 -6.20
CA ILE A 350 -14.79 15.79 -5.42
C ILE A 350 -15.64 16.34 -4.27
N ASP A 351 -16.94 16.51 -4.47
CA ASP A 351 -17.89 16.92 -3.42
C ASP A 351 -17.84 15.99 -2.20
N HIS A 352 -18.05 14.69 -2.41
CA HIS A 352 -17.99 13.70 -1.33
C HIS A 352 -16.58 13.57 -0.75
N LEU A 353 -15.54 13.65 -1.58
CA LEU A 353 -14.15 13.59 -1.13
C LEU A 353 -13.86 14.71 -0.12
N LEU A 354 -14.19 15.96 -0.45
CA LEU A 354 -13.94 17.11 0.42
C LEU A 354 -14.77 17.05 1.72
N VAL A 355 -16.03 16.59 1.64
CA VAL A 355 -16.85 16.37 2.83
C VAL A 355 -16.24 15.32 3.76
N VAL A 356 -15.81 14.18 3.21
CA VAL A 356 -15.19 13.09 3.97
C VAL A 356 -13.86 13.53 4.57
N LEU A 357 -13.03 14.26 3.82
CA LEU A 357 -11.77 14.78 4.35
C LEU A 357 -12.00 15.79 5.48
N GLY A 358 -13.03 16.65 5.38
CA GLY A 358 -13.45 17.53 6.48
C GLY A 358 -13.85 16.78 7.74
N LEU A 359 -14.66 15.74 7.59
CA LEU A 359 -15.07 14.85 8.69
C LEU A 359 -13.87 14.13 9.31
N LEU A 360 -12.96 13.61 8.50
CA LEU A 360 -11.73 12.97 8.97
C LEU A 360 -10.81 13.96 9.67
N SER A 361 -10.66 15.19 9.18
CA SER A 361 -9.91 16.24 9.89
C SER A 361 -10.49 16.53 11.28
N CYS A 362 -11.78 16.30 11.49
CA CYS A 362 -12.43 16.40 12.81
C CYS A 362 -12.49 15.05 13.55
N GLU A 363 -11.73 14.05 13.14
CA GLU A 363 -11.65 12.74 13.79
C GLU A 363 -13.00 11.99 13.87
N ALA A 364 -13.86 12.17 12.87
CA ALA A 364 -15.11 11.42 12.75
C ALA A 364 -14.89 9.94 12.43
N LYS A 365 -15.91 9.11 12.70
CA LYS A 365 -15.94 7.70 12.26
C LYS A 365 -16.44 7.60 10.83
N VAL A 366 -15.60 7.08 9.94
CA VAL A 366 -15.89 6.90 8.51
C VAL A 366 -15.72 5.43 8.13
N ILE A 367 -16.76 4.84 7.55
CA ILE A 367 -16.76 3.50 6.97
C ILE A 367 -16.89 3.59 5.46
N VAL A 368 -15.89 3.07 4.75
CA VAL A 368 -15.88 2.95 3.29
C VAL A 368 -16.53 1.63 2.89
N LEU A 369 -17.55 1.70 2.05
CA LEU A 369 -18.34 0.57 1.57
C LEU A 369 -18.21 0.43 0.06
N ALA A 370 -17.78 -0.74 -0.41
CA ALA A 370 -17.80 -1.11 -1.83
C ALA A 370 -17.97 -2.63 -2.00
N SER A 371 -18.36 -3.08 -3.18
CA SER A 371 -18.49 -4.50 -3.53
C SER A 371 -17.14 -5.16 -3.85
N ASP A 372 -16.13 -4.38 -4.24
CA ASP A 372 -14.78 -4.83 -4.56
C ASP A 372 -13.79 -4.42 -3.45
N PRO A 373 -13.06 -5.37 -2.81
CA PRO A 373 -12.05 -5.05 -1.80
C PRO A 373 -10.92 -4.16 -2.32
N THR A 374 -10.62 -4.18 -3.62
CA THR A 374 -9.63 -3.32 -4.27
C THR A 374 -10.02 -1.85 -4.12
N ILE A 375 -11.29 -1.54 -4.36
CA ILE A 375 -11.85 -0.19 -4.18
C ILE A 375 -11.84 0.18 -2.70
N VAL A 376 -12.34 -0.70 -1.82
CA VAL A 376 -12.44 -0.43 -0.38
C VAL A 376 -11.06 -0.08 0.21
N THR A 377 -10.08 -0.98 0.04
CA THR A 377 -8.75 -0.81 0.62
C THR A 377 -8.02 0.41 0.06
N SER A 378 -8.16 0.67 -1.25
CA SER A 378 -7.55 1.84 -1.88
C SER A 378 -8.16 3.15 -1.38
N CYS A 379 -9.49 3.21 -1.24
CA CYS A 379 -10.17 4.37 -0.67
C CYS A 379 -9.71 4.65 0.76
N VAL A 380 -9.65 3.64 1.63
CA VAL A 380 -9.19 3.81 3.02
C VAL A 380 -7.76 4.35 3.08
N LEU A 381 -6.84 3.73 2.32
CA LEU A 381 -5.43 4.16 2.27
C LEU A 381 -5.27 5.57 1.69
N ALA A 382 -6.00 5.90 0.61
CA ALA A 382 -5.95 7.22 -0.01
C ALA A 382 -6.46 8.31 0.94
N LEU A 383 -7.61 8.09 1.57
CA LEU A 383 -8.22 9.06 2.49
C LEU A 383 -7.26 9.39 3.65
N ALA A 384 -6.59 8.39 4.22
CA ALA A 384 -5.59 8.63 5.24
C ALA A 384 -4.36 9.38 4.72
N ALA A 385 -3.86 9.02 3.53
CA ALA A 385 -2.70 9.66 2.91
C ALA A 385 -2.96 11.13 2.50
N LEU A 386 -4.21 11.46 2.13
CA LEU A 386 -4.65 12.81 1.74
C LEU A 386 -4.75 13.79 2.93
N LEU A 387 -4.74 13.31 4.18
CA LEU A 387 -4.75 14.18 5.37
C LEU A 387 -3.40 14.84 5.65
N SER A 388 -2.35 14.47 4.92
CA SER A 388 -1.01 15.04 5.07
C SER A 388 -1.03 16.58 5.06
N PRO A 389 -0.26 17.25 5.94
CA PRO A 389 0.79 16.68 6.82
C PRO A 389 0.28 16.05 8.13
N LEU A 390 -1.04 16.01 8.37
CA LEU A 390 -1.59 15.29 9.52
C LEU A 390 -1.40 13.78 9.33
N GLN A 391 -1.18 13.08 10.45
CA GLN A 391 -1.18 11.63 10.50
C GLN A 391 -2.42 11.16 11.25
N TRP A 392 -3.18 10.24 10.65
CA TRP A 392 -4.38 9.68 11.27
C TRP A 392 -4.05 9.03 12.63
N ALA A 393 -4.71 9.52 13.68
CA ALA A 393 -4.47 9.10 15.06
C ALA A 393 -5.48 8.05 15.57
N GLY A 394 -6.52 7.74 14.80
CA GLY A 394 -7.56 6.78 15.15
C GLY A 394 -7.28 5.34 14.71
N ALA A 395 -8.28 4.48 14.88
CA ALA A 395 -8.25 3.13 14.30
C ALA A 395 -8.29 3.21 12.76
N LEU A 396 -7.38 2.51 12.09
CA LEU A 396 -7.35 2.44 10.63
C LEU A 396 -7.29 0.99 10.16
N LEU A 397 -8.38 0.52 9.54
CA LEU A 397 -8.54 -0.87 9.08
C LEU A 397 -8.95 -0.88 7.61
N THR A 398 -8.05 -1.26 6.71
CA THR A 398 -8.36 -1.24 5.27
C THR A 398 -9.46 -2.25 4.88
N LEU A 399 -9.62 -3.32 5.66
CA LEU A 399 -10.80 -4.18 5.68
C LEU A 399 -11.16 -4.58 7.12
N ILE A 400 -12.46 -4.58 7.41
CA ILE A 400 -13.03 -5.04 8.67
C ILE A 400 -13.45 -6.51 8.52
N PRO A 401 -13.08 -7.39 9.47
CA PRO A 401 -13.71 -8.69 9.65
C PRO A 401 -15.24 -8.57 9.84
N SER A 402 -16.00 -9.63 9.56
CA SER A 402 -17.47 -9.62 9.52
C SER A 402 -18.18 -9.18 10.82
N ARG A 403 -17.45 -8.99 11.95
CA ARG A 403 -18.00 -8.57 13.25
C ARG A 403 -16.99 -7.72 14.02
N LEU A 404 -17.26 -6.41 14.12
CA LEU A 404 -16.52 -5.48 14.97
C LEU A 404 -17.46 -4.37 15.48
N ASP A 405 -18.68 -4.75 15.89
CA ASP A 405 -19.64 -3.84 16.53
C ASP A 405 -18.96 -3.07 17.69
N ASP A 406 -18.13 -3.78 18.47
CA ASP A 406 -17.33 -3.21 19.56
C ASP A 406 -16.39 -2.06 19.10
N LEU A 407 -15.88 -2.09 17.87
CA LEU A 407 -15.03 -1.01 17.33
C LEU A 407 -15.86 0.24 17.02
N LEU A 408 -17.07 0.05 16.52
CA LEU A 408 -17.99 1.14 16.21
C LEU A 408 -18.56 1.74 17.49
N ASP A 409 -18.68 0.96 18.56
CA ASP A 409 -19.08 1.44 19.89
C ASP A 409 -17.96 2.17 20.64
N ALA A 410 -16.69 1.89 20.31
CA ALA A 410 -15.55 2.56 20.94
C ALA A 410 -15.57 4.08 20.71
N PRO A 411 -15.22 4.92 21.69
CA PRO A 411 -15.27 6.38 21.55
C PRO A 411 -14.14 6.95 20.67
N VAL A 412 -13.34 6.08 20.04
CA VAL A 412 -12.19 6.49 19.24
C VAL A 412 -12.58 6.83 17.81
N PRO A 413 -11.81 7.68 17.12
CA PRO A 413 -11.96 7.90 15.68
C PRO A 413 -11.70 6.60 14.92
N VAL A 414 -12.47 6.37 13.85
CA VAL A 414 -12.36 5.15 13.02
C VAL A 414 -12.35 5.52 11.55
N LEU A 415 -11.37 5.04 10.80
CA LEU A 415 -11.38 5.03 9.35
C LEU A 415 -11.22 3.58 8.90
N ALA A 416 -12.30 2.98 8.38
CA ALA A 416 -12.28 1.56 8.08
C ALA A 416 -13.05 1.20 6.81
N GLY A 417 -12.72 0.05 6.24
CA GLY A 417 -13.32 -0.44 5.00
C GLY A 417 -14.12 -1.72 5.20
N GLN A 418 -15.25 -1.86 4.52
CA GLN A 418 -16.05 -3.09 4.53
C GLN A 418 -16.55 -3.42 3.13
N VAL A 419 -16.39 -4.69 2.76
CA VAL A 419 -17.03 -5.23 1.54
C VAL A 419 -18.46 -5.60 1.85
N TYR A 420 -19.40 -5.17 1.01
CA TYR A 420 -20.81 -5.59 1.08
C TYR A 420 -21.20 -6.36 -0.17
N VAL A 421 -22.21 -7.23 -0.02
CA VAL A 421 -22.76 -8.02 -1.13
C VAL A 421 -24.27 -7.93 -1.03
N ASP A 422 -24.92 -7.61 -2.15
CA ASP A 422 -26.37 -7.41 -2.32
C ASP A 422 -26.95 -6.25 -1.50
N GLU A 423 -26.88 -6.31 -0.17
CA GLU A 423 -27.48 -5.36 0.76
C GLU A 423 -26.43 -4.48 1.43
N LEU A 424 -26.74 -3.18 1.56
CA LEU A 424 -25.91 -2.25 2.31
C LEU A 424 -26.12 -2.46 3.83
N PRO A 425 -25.05 -2.30 4.64
CA PRO A 425 -25.20 -2.22 6.09
C PRO A 425 -26.19 -1.12 6.51
N PRO A 426 -26.87 -1.28 7.65
CA PRO A 426 -27.77 -0.24 8.17
C PRO A 426 -27.00 1.05 8.48
N ILE A 427 -27.71 2.17 8.45
CA ILE A 427 -27.17 3.49 8.81
C ILE A 427 -26.98 3.55 10.32
N ILE A 428 -25.78 3.91 10.77
CA ILE A 428 -25.38 3.89 12.18
C ILE A 428 -25.20 5.34 12.68
N PRO A 429 -25.77 5.72 13.84
CA PRO A 429 -25.54 7.03 14.44
C PRO A 429 -24.06 7.33 14.67
N SER A 430 -23.64 8.57 14.42
CA SER A 430 -22.27 9.06 14.57
C SER A 430 -21.23 8.36 13.69
N VAL A 431 -21.66 7.63 12.67
CA VAL A 431 -20.81 6.97 11.68
C VAL A 431 -21.21 7.44 10.28
N VAL A 432 -20.22 7.89 9.52
CA VAL A 432 -20.38 8.31 8.13
C VAL A 432 -20.08 7.11 7.24
N GLN A 433 -21.02 6.72 6.39
CA GLN A 433 -20.82 5.61 5.46
C GLN A 433 -20.64 6.14 4.04
N LEU A 434 -19.43 5.99 3.49
CA LEU A 434 -19.13 6.31 2.10
C LEU A 434 -19.36 5.07 1.23
N VAL A 435 -20.48 5.03 0.53
CA VAL A 435 -20.80 3.99 -0.46
C VAL A 435 -20.16 4.36 -1.80
N VAL A 436 -18.99 3.79 -2.08
CA VAL A 436 -18.16 4.16 -3.23
C VAL A 436 -18.81 3.75 -4.55
N ASP A 437 -19.39 2.54 -4.63
CA ASP A 437 -20.01 2.04 -5.86
C ASP A 437 -21.16 2.92 -6.36
N ARG A 438 -21.87 3.55 -5.43
CA ARG A 438 -23.02 4.43 -5.71
C ARG A 438 -22.64 5.91 -5.65
N ASN A 439 -21.39 6.23 -5.29
CA ASN A 439 -20.93 7.57 -4.94
C ASN A 439 -21.95 8.28 -4.02
N GLN A 440 -22.22 7.70 -2.84
CA GLN A 440 -23.21 8.19 -1.88
C GLN A 440 -22.61 8.29 -0.47
N LEU A 441 -22.99 9.33 0.26
CA LEU A 441 -22.75 9.44 1.70
C LEU A 441 -24.03 9.13 2.45
N LEU A 442 -24.01 8.10 3.30
CA LEU A 442 -25.09 7.79 4.22
C LEU A 442 -24.74 8.29 5.61
N LEU A 443 -25.68 9.04 6.18
CA LEU A 443 -25.56 9.70 7.47
C LEU A 443 -26.84 9.44 8.24
N HIS A 444 -26.73 9.22 9.54
CA HIS A 444 -27.91 9.12 10.38
C HIS A 444 -28.63 10.49 10.42
N PRO A 445 -29.98 10.55 10.44
CA PRO A 445 -30.71 11.81 10.44
C PRO A 445 -30.36 12.77 11.59
N SER A 446 -29.87 12.25 12.72
CA SER A 446 -29.38 13.07 13.85
C SER A 446 -28.10 13.86 13.55
N ASP A 447 -27.29 13.37 12.60
CA ASP A 447 -25.95 13.88 12.35
C ASP A 447 -25.96 14.90 11.19
N MET A 448 -26.95 14.80 10.31
CA MET A 448 -27.17 15.71 9.18
C MET A 448 -27.12 17.20 9.55
N PRO A 449 -27.72 17.68 10.66
CA PRO A 449 -27.64 19.09 11.04
C PRO A 449 -26.22 19.55 11.36
N HIS A 450 -25.32 18.66 11.81
CA HIS A 450 -24.00 19.03 12.33
C HIS A 450 -22.87 18.86 11.30
N ILE A 451 -23.14 18.27 10.14
CA ILE A 451 -22.12 18.00 9.12
C ILE A 451 -21.44 19.27 8.59
N HIS A 452 -22.19 20.37 8.52
CA HIS A 452 -21.68 21.65 8.02
C HIS A 452 -20.57 22.22 8.90
N GLU A 453 -20.54 21.87 10.20
CA GLU A 453 -19.49 22.28 11.14
C GLU A 453 -18.16 21.55 10.88
N SER A 454 -18.20 20.43 10.16
CA SER A 454 -17.04 19.66 9.74
C SER A 454 -16.64 19.92 8.29
N LYS A 455 -17.34 20.80 7.58
CA LYS A 455 -16.95 21.22 6.23
C LYS A 455 -15.67 22.04 6.31
N TRP A 456 -14.67 21.70 5.50
CA TRP A 456 -13.46 22.51 5.38
C TRP A 456 -13.81 23.96 4.98
N PRO A 457 -13.28 24.96 5.70
CA PRO A 457 -13.28 26.36 5.27
C PRO A 457 -12.75 26.49 3.83
N GLU A 458 -13.36 27.35 3.01
CA GLU A 458 -12.95 27.59 1.62
C GLU A 458 -12.99 26.35 0.69
N SER A 459 -13.64 25.25 1.10
CA SER A 459 -13.73 24.03 0.27
C SER A 459 -14.49 24.22 -1.05
N ASP A 460 -15.42 25.19 -1.14
CA ASP A 460 -16.10 25.51 -2.39
C ASP A 460 -15.13 26.11 -3.43
N GLN A 461 -14.14 26.89 -2.99
CA GLN A 461 -13.09 27.43 -3.86
C GLN A 461 -12.14 26.32 -4.32
N LEU A 462 -11.72 25.45 -3.39
CA LEU A 462 -10.90 24.28 -3.72
C LEU A 462 -11.61 23.35 -4.71
N ARG A 463 -12.92 23.15 -4.54
CA ARG A 463 -13.74 22.36 -5.48
C ARG A 463 -13.71 22.96 -6.89
N LEU A 464 -13.84 24.28 -7.02
CA LEU A 464 -13.80 24.98 -8.31
C LEU A 464 -12.42 24.88 -8.97
N GLU A 465 -11.35 25.03 -8.19
CA GLU A 465 -9.97 24.85 -8.64
C GLU A 465 -9.71 23.43 -9.16
N LEU A 466 -10.23 22.42 -8.46
CA LEU A 466 -10.00 21.01 -8.78
C LEU A 466 -10.89 20.48 -9.90
N HIS A 467 -11.97 21.19 -10.25
CA HIS A 467 -12.93 20.76 -11.26
C HIS A 467 -12.28 20.24 -12.56
N PRO A 468 -11.33 20.96 -13.21
CA PRO A 468 -10.73 20.52 -14.46
C PRO A 468 -9.94 19.21 -14.34
N SER A 469 -9.30 18.96 -13.20
CA SER A 469 -8.59 17.71 -12.94
C SER A 469 -9.57 16.57 -12.67
N THR A 470 -10.64 16.85 -11.93
CA THR A 470 -11.64 15.84 -11.55
C THR A 470 -12.42 15.34 -12.77
N GLU A 471 -12.70 16.20 -13.75
CA GLU A 471 -13.38 15.81 -15.00
C GLU A 471 -12.59 14.79 -15.83
N LYS A 472 -11.25 14.77 -15.72
CA LYS A 472 -10.40 13.80 -16.42
C LYS A 472 -10.42 12.41 -15.79
N LEU A 473 -10.91 12.30 -14.55
CA LEU A 473 -10.78 11.11 -13.72
C LEU A 473 -12.13 10.52 -13.37
N PHE A 474 -13.05 11.34 -12.85
CA PHE A 474 -14.31 10.90 -12.29
C PHE A 474 -15.20 10.22 -13.35
N GLY A 475 -15.71 9.03 -13.03
CA GLY A 475 -16.53 8.22 -13.94
C GLY A 475 -15.74 7.39 -14.95
N HIS A 476 -14.43 7.62 -15.13
CA HIS A 476 -13.59 6.76 -15.95
C HIS A 476 -13.30 5.43 -15.23
N THR A 477 -13.01 4.37 -16.00
CA THR A 477 -12.58 3.11 -15.38
C THR A 477 -11.06 3.07 -15.35
N LEU A 478 -10.49 3.55 -14.24
CA LEU A 478 -9.06 3.68 -14.05
C LEU A 478 -8.52 2.60 -13.12
N THR A 479 -7.34 2.08 -13.46
CA THR A 479 -6.55 1.20 -12.60
C THR A 479 -5.12 1.75 -12.52
N PRO A 480 -4.35 1.40 -11.48
CA PRO A 480 -2.96 1.83 -11.37
C PRO A 480 -2.09 1.40 -12.55
N GLN A 481 -2.49 0.34 -13.26
CA GLN A 481 -1.79 -0.20 -14.43
C GLN A 481 -2.26 0.41 -15.76
N SER A 482 -3.39 1.10 -15.79
CA SER A 482 -4.05 1.56 -17.02
C SER A 482 -4.31 3.07 -17.06
N ILE A 483 -3.56 3.85 -16.28
CA ILE A 483 -3.69 5.31 -16.22
C ILE A 483 -2.86 5.99 -17.31
N GLU A 484 -3.40 7.04 -17.92
CA GLU A 484 -2.73 7.87 -18.92
C GLU A 484 -1.97 9.05 -18.30
N ARG A 485 -1.09 9.68 -19.08
CA ARG A 485 -0.20 10.74 -18.57
C ARG A 485 -0.97 11.93 -18.01
N ASP A 486 -1.96 12.42 -18.73
CA ASP A 486 -2.77 13.57 -18.32
C ASP A 486 -3.64 13.27 -17.08
N GLN A 487 -4.02 12.01 -16.89
CA GLN A 487 -4.71 11.52 -15.70
C GLN A 487 -3.76 11.42 -14.49
N VAL A 488 -2.50 11.03 -14.70
CA VAL A 488 -1.46 11.09 -13.66
C VAL A 488 -1.25 12.55 -13.22
N GLU A 489 -1.07 13.46 -14.17
CA GLU A 489 -0.94 14.90 -13.91
C GLU A 489 -2.18 15.45 -13.15
N ALA A 490 -3.38 14.98 -13.49
CA ALA A 490 -4.60 15.34 -12.79
C ALA A 490 -4.62 14.83 -11.33
N CYS A 491 -4.18 13.59 -11.08
CA CYS A 491 -4.08 13.03 -9.72
C CYS A 491 -3.06 13.81 -8.87
N GLU A 492 -1.90 14.14 -9.44
CA GLU A 492 -0.85 14.92 -8.77
C GLU A 492 -1.34 16.34 -8.43
N HIS A 493 -2.07 16.99 -9.34
CA HIS A 493 -2.69 18.30 -9.07
C HIS A 493 -3.69 18.23 -7.92
N ILE A 494 -4.59 17.24 -7.93
CA ILE A 494 -5.59 17.06 -6.85
C ILE A 494 -4.89 16.87 -5.50
N PHE A 495 -3.90 15.98 -5.45
CA PHE A 495 -3.12 15.74 -4.23
C PHE A 495 -2.42 17.02 -3.74
N SER A 496 -1.73 17.74 -4.63
CA SER A 496 -0.99 18.95 -4.25
C SER A 496 -1.91 20.03 -3.70
N ALA A 497 -3.06 20.26 -4.34
CA ALA A 497 -4.01 21.28 -3.89
C ALA A 497 -4.64 20.91 -2.54
N ILE A 498 -5.01 19.63 -2.34
CA ILE A 498 -5.51 19.14 -1.05
C ILE A 498 -4.44 19.32 0.03
N GLN A 499 -3.20 18.95 -0.23
CA GLN A 499 -2.11 19.12 0.75
C GLN A 499 -1.91 20.60 1.12
N SER A 500 -1.84 21.50 0.12
CA SER A 500 -1.72 22.93 0.35
C SER A 500 -2.92 23.49 1.13
N HIS A 501 -4.12 22.95 0.90
CA HIS A 501 -5.30 23.32 1.64
C HIS A 501 -5.21 22.90 3.12
N VAL A 502 -4.78 21.66 3.42
CA VAL A 502 -4.59 21.20 4.80
C VAL A 502 -3.53 22.06 5.52
N GLU A 503 -2.42 22.40 4.86
CA GLU A 503 -1.40 23.30 5.39
C GLU A 503 -1.96 24.70 5.70
N MET A 504 -2.83 25.22 4.83
CA MET A 504 -3.54 26.48 5.07
C MET A 504 -4.49 26.39 6.29
N LEU A 505 -5.25 25.29 6.42
CA LEU A 505 -6.11 25.06 7.58
C LEU A 505 -5.31 25.02 8.90
N LEU A 506 -4.15 24.36 8.90
CA LEU A 506 -3.25 24.31 10.06
C LEU A 506 -2.75 25.70 10.46
N ASN A 507 -2.35 26.52 9.49
CA ASN A 507 -1.90 27.89 9.77
C ASN A 507 -3.03 28.76 10.34
N GLN A 508 -4.23 28.65 9.77
CA GLN A 508 -5.39 29.43 10.22
C GLN A 508 -5.95 28.96 11.57
N ALA A 509 -5.79 27.69 11.93
CA ALA A 509 -6.27 27.14 13.19
C ALA A 509 -5.70 27.84 14.43
N LYS A 510 -4.47 28.35 14.34
CA LYS A 510 -3.77 29.07 15.42
C LYS A 510 -4.53 30.31 15.89
N GLU A 511 -5.21 31.01 14.99
CA GLU A 511 -5.87 32.28 15.27
C GLU A 511 -7.40 32.20 15.19
N ASN A 512 -7.94 31.18 14.49
CA ASN A 512 -9.37 31.07 14.23
C ASN A 512 -10.08 30.16 15.25
N SER A 513 -11.32 30.51 15.59
CA SER A 513 -12.17 29.78 16.53
C SER A 513 -13.58 29.53 15.98
N SER A 514 -13.73 29.44 14.65
CA SER A 514 -14.98 28.98 14.03
C SER A 514 -15.35 27.55 14.49
N GLY A 515 -16.58 27.12 14.19
CA GLY A 515 -17.06 25.77 14.55
C GLY A 515 -16.13 24.66 14.07
N PHE A 516 -15.66 24.75 12.83
CA PHE A 516 -14.67 23.82 12.28
C PHE A 516 -13.36 23.84 13.07
N TYR A 517 -12.73 25.01 13.25
CA TYR A 517 -11.43 25.09 13.93
C TYR A 517 -11.48 24.67 15.40
N THR A 518 -12.63 24.88 16.06
CA THR A 518 -12.84 24.41 17.43
C THR A 518 -12.77 22.88 17.49
N LYS A 519 -13.46 22.17 16.58
CA LYS A 519 -13.39 20.71 16.48
C LYS A 519 -12.00 20.25 16.03
N PHE A 520 -11.46 20.87 14.99
CA PHE A 520 -10.16 20.53 14.43
C PHE A 520 -9.04 20.60 15.48
N LYS A 521 -8.99 21.66 16.29
CA LYS A 521 -8.00 21.80 17.38
C LYS A 521 -8.16 20.80 18.52
N SER A 522 -9.35 20.24 18.69
CA SER A 522 -9.61 19.22 19.72
C SER A 522 -9.13 17.82 19.33
N THR A 523 -8.67 17.64 18.09
CA THR A 523 -8.24 16.35 17.57
C THR A 523 -6.86 15.94 18.05
N GLN A 524 -6.64 14.63 18.19
CA GLN A 524 -5.31 14.07 18.43
C GLN A 524 -4.36 14.41 17.28
N MET A 525 -4.82 14.33 16.03
CA MET A 525 -4.03 14.68 14.84
C MET A 525 -3.46 16.10 14.92
N TYR A 526 -4.25 17.10 15.32
CA TYR A 526 -3.77 18.47 15.48
C TYR A 526 -2.80 18.57 16.66
N SER A 527 -3.10 17.93 17.80
CA SER A 527 -2.26 18.00 18.99
C SER A 527 -0.85 17.44 18.79
N VAL A 528 -0.73 16.36 17.99
CA VAL A 528 0.57 15.75 17.65
C VAL A 528 1.36 16.65 16.69
N PHE A 529 0.66 17.38 15.81
CA PHE A 529 1.30 18.28 14.86
C PHE A 529 1.76 19.61 15.50
N ASP A 530 0.99 20.17 16.43
CA ASP A 530 1.24 21.49 17.03
C ASP A 530 2.30 21.46 18.15
N VAL A 531 2.97 20.32 18.38
CA VAL A 531 4.08 20.21 19.34
C VAL A 531 5.29 20.99 18.78
N PRO A 532 5.82 22.01 19.49
CA PRO A 532 7.01 22.74 19.06
C PRO A 532 8.22 21.81 18.94
N GLU A 533 9.00 21.92 17.85
CA GLU A 533 10.24 21.14 17.62
C GLU A 533 11.36 21.38 18.67
N GLU A 534 11.14 22.22 19.70
CA GLU A 534 12.16 22.62 20.68
C GLU A 534 12.51 21.55 21.72
N ASP A 535 11.70 20.49 21.89
CA ASP A 535 11.96 19.44 22.89
C ASP A 535 12.82 18.26 22.39
N ASN A 536 13.31 18.30 21.14
CA ASN A 536 14.11 17.19 20.57
C ASN A 536 15.64 17.43 20.59
N TYR A 537 16.10 18.44 21.33
CA TYR A 537 17.52 18.66 21.63
C TYR A 537 17.74 18.76 23.14
N ASN A 538 18.14 17.61 23.72
CA ASN A 538 18.62 17.36 25.09
C ASN A 538 17.63 16.61 25.99
N ASP A 539 17.70 15.26 26.00
CA ASP A 539 18.14 14.55 27.21
C ASP A 539 18.55 13.10 26.89
N GLU A 540 19.73 12.92 26.28
CA GLU A 540 20.57 11.77 26.61
C GLU A 540 21.41 12.19 27.83
N SER A 541 20.80 12.20 29.02
CA SER A 541 21.57 12.17 30.26
C SER A 541 20.88 11.32 31.32
N ASP A 542 21.71 10.55 32.00
CA ASP A 542 21.36 9.52 32.96
C ASP A 542 20.45 10.02 34.09
N HIS A 543 19.27 9.40 34.24
CA HIS A 543 18.60 9.32 35.54
C HIS A 543 18.20 7.88 35.86
N ILE A 544 19.15 7.14 36.41
CA ILE A 544 18.89 6.19 37.49
C ILE A 544 18.32 7.02 38.64
N SER A 545 17.06 6.81 38.99
CA SER A 545 16.46 7.33 40.21
C SER A 545 15.78 6.18 40.94
N ASP A 546 16.46 5.73 41.99
CA ASP A 546 15.93 4.93 43.08
C ASP A 546 14.72 5.64 43.71
N CYS A 547 13.60 4.93 43.82
CA CYS A 547 12.57 5.19 44.82
C CYS A 547 12.01 3.84 45.28
N ASP A 548 12.75 3.20 46.20
CA ASP A 548 12.20 2.18 47.08
C ASP A 548 11.24 2.82 48.10
N GLY A 549 10.10 2.16 48.29
CA GLY A 549 9.45 2.05 49.60
C GLY A 549 8.18 2.86 49.83
N GLU A 550 7.02 2.20 49.69
CA GLU A 550 6.05 2.20 50.78
C GLU A 550 5.45 0.80 50.96
N SER A 551 5.66 0.30 52.17
CA SER A 551 5.28 -1.03 52.64
C SER A 551 3.84 -1.02 53.11
N ILE A 552 2.97 -1.86 52.54
CA ILE A 552 1.69 -2.19 53.14
C ILE A 552 1.90 -3.35 54.11
N THR A 553 1.85 -3.03 55.39
CA THR A 553 1.89 -3.99 56.50
C THR A 553 0.53 -4.65 56.68
N TYR A 554 0.53 -5.98 56.70
CA TYR A 554 -0.54 -6.78 57.31
C TYR A 554 -0.17 -7.05 58.76
N ALA A 555 -1.03 -6.67 59.70
CA ALA A 555 -1.08 -7.28 61.02
C ALA A 555 -2.50 -7.18 61.63
N THR A 556 -3.09 -8.38 61.78
CA THR A 556 -3.94 -8.86 62.88
C THR A 556 -5.30 -8.23 63.14
N SER A 557 -6.33 -9.00 62.79
CA SER A 557 -7.26 -9.60 63.77
C SER A 557 -7.65 -11.00 63.34
#